data_AF-A0A382DQQ6-F1
#
_entry.id   AF-A0A382DQQ6-F1
#
_cell.length_a   1.000
_cell.length_b   1.000
_cell.length_c   1.000
_cell.angle_alpha   90.00
_cell.angle_beta   90.00
_cell.angle_gamma   90.00
#
_symmetry.space_group_name_H-M   'P 1'
#
loop_
_entity.id
_entity.type
_entity.pdbx_description
1 polymer ?
#
loop_
_entity_poly.entity_id
_entity_poly.type
_entity_poly.pdbx_seq_one_letter_code
_entity_poly.pdbx_strand_id
1 'polypeptide(L)' 'MNIYDVCYKEIVMARMLQCVKLGEELEGLDFQPFPNDLGKRIYENVSKQAWQMWLDHSVML' A
#
# COMPACT_ATOMS: atom_id res chain seq x y z
N MET A 1 14.37 8.00 22.76
CA MET A 1 13.39 7.11 22.08
C MET A 1 12.26 6.85 23.05
N ASN A 2 11.04 7.24 22.68
CA ASN A 2 9.88 7.17 23.56
C ASN A 2 9.19 5.81 23.40
N ILE A 3 8.64 5.24 24.47
CA ILE A 3 7.98 3.92 24.45
C ILE A 3 6.76 3.88 23.51
N TYR A 4 6.10 5.03 23.33
CA TYR A 4 5.01 5.21 22.38
C TYR A 4 5.46 5.10 20.91
N ASP A 5 6.71 5.47 20.60
CA ASP A 5 7.29 5.40 19.25
C ASP A 5 7.57 3.94 18.85
N VAL A 6 8.03 3.11 19.80
CA VAL A 6 8.32 1.68 19.60
C VAL A 6 7.02 0.90 19.37
N CYS A 7 5.98 1.16 20.18
CA CYS A 7 4.71 0.46 20.07
C CYS A 7 3.93 0.85 18.79
N TYR A 8 4.00 2.11 18.34
CA TYR A 8 3.41 2.52 17.07
C TYR A 8 4.05 1.79 15.88
N LYS A 9 5.37 1.57 15.94
CA LYS A 9 6.11 0.87 14.88
C LYS A 9 5.81 -0.63 14.83
N GLU A 10 5.41 -1.26 15.95
CA GLU A 10 5.04 -2.68 16.01
C GLU A 10 3.59 -2.97 15.59
N ILE A 11 2.65 -2.04 15.75
CA ILE A 11 1.23 -2.25 15.36
C ILE A 11 1.03 -2.10 13.85
N VAL A 12 1.87 -1.31 13.17
CA VAL A 12 1.83 -1.12 11.72
C VAL A 12 2.75 -2.14 11.04
N MET A 13 2.52 -3.44 11.27
CA MET A 13 3.10 -4.48 10.42
C MET A 13 2.43 -4.41 9.05
N ALA A 14 2.87 -3.45 8.22
CA ALA A 14 2.40 -3.29 6.87
C ALA A 14 2.58 -4.63 6.12
N ARG A 15 1.53 -5.06 5.42
CA ARG A 15 1.58 -6.28 4.60
C ARG A 15 2.68 -6.11 3.55
N MET A 16 3.72 -6.92 3.58
CA MET A 16 4.70 -6.94 2.50
C MET A 16 4.10 -7.71 1.32
N LEU A 17 4.24 -7.15 0.11
CA LEU A 17 3.81 -7.80 -1.12
C LEU A 17 4.78 -7.51 -2.26
N GLN A 18 4.86 -8.43 -3.21
CA GLN A 18 5.60 -8.22 -4.45
C GLN A 18 4.81 -7.26 -5.33
N CYS A 19 5.27 -6.02 -5.46
CA CYS A 19 4.58 -5.03 -6.28
C CYS A 19 4.74 -5.36 -7.77
N VAL A 20 3.63 -5.59 -8.47
CA VAL A 20 3.66 -5.90 -9.91
C VAL A 20 4.16 -4.71 -10.75
N LYS A 21 3.97 -3.48 -10.26
CA LYS A 21 4.39 -2.27 -10.99
C LYS A 21 5.89 -1.97 -10.85
N LEU A 22 6.43 -2.15 -9.66
CA LEU A 22 7.83 -1.80 -9.33
C LEU A 22 8.77 -3.01 -9.37
N GLY A 23 8.23 -4.23 -9.30
CA GLY A 23 9.01 -5.46 -9.35
C GLY A 23 9.73 -5.80 -8.04
N GLU A 24 9.45 -5.09 -6.96
CA GLU A 24 10.11 -5.20 -5.66
C GLU A 24 9.12 -5.52 -4.54
N GLU A 25 9.62 -6.09 -3.44
CA GLU A 25 8.83 -6.35 -2.24
C GLU A 25 8.67 -5.06 -1.44
N LEU A 26 7.43 -4.59 -1.34
CA LEU A 26 7.10 -3.28 -0.77
C LEU A 26 5.86 -3.39 0.11
N GLU A 27 5.63 -2.34 0.90
CA GLU A 27 4.44 -2.22 1.72
C GLU A 27 3.18 -2.12 0.84
N GLY A 28 2.24 -3.02 1.08
CA GLY A 28 0.93 -3.03 0.46
C GLY A 28 0.01 -1.94 0.99
N LEU A 29 -1.17 -1.86 0.38
CA LEU A 29 -2.20 -0.93 0.81
C LEU A 29 -2.79 -1.34 2.18
N ASP A 30 -3.14 -0.33 2.98
CA ASP A 30 -3.78 -0.54 4.29
C ASP A 30 -5.22 -1.05 4.13
N PHE A 31 -5.90 -0.62 3.06
CA PHE A 31 -7.28 -0.98 2.75
C PHE A 31 -7.50 -1.07 1.24
N GLN A 32 -8.55 -1.80 0.87
CA GLN A 32 -8.97 -1.96 -0.52
C GLN A 32 -9.58 -0.65 -1.04
N PRO A 33 -9.10 -0.09 -2.18
CA PRO A 33 -9.59 1.20 -2.67
C PRO A 33 -11.02 1.14 -3.22
N PHE A 34 -11.46 -0.01 -3.74
CA PHE A 34 -12.79 -0.20 -4.33
C PHE A 34 -13.42 -1.52 -3.90
N PRO A 35 -14.71 -1.59 -3.57
CA PRO A 35 -15.40 -2.80 -3.13
C PRO A 35 -15.80 -3.71 -4.31
N ASN A 36 -14.87 -3.96 -5.23
CA ASN A 36 -15.07 -4.80 -6.41
C ASN A 36 -13.82 -5.67 -6.66
N ASP A 37 -13.91 -6.60 -7.61
CA ASP A 37 -12.80 -7.50 -7.95
C ASP A 37 -11.53 -6.77 -8.40
N LEU A 38 -11.68 -5.60 -9.03
CA LEU A 38 -10.54 -4.76 -9.43
C LEU A 38 -9.79 -4.21 -8.21
N GLY A 39 -10.52 -3.67 -7.23
CA GLY A 39 -9.93 -3.18 -5.99
C GLY A 39 -9.22 -4.29 -5.23
N LYS A 40 -9.75 -5.52 -5.27
CA LYS A 40 -9.13 -6.69 -4.64
C LYS A 40 -7.78 -7.01 -5.29
N ARG A 41 -7.73 -7.03 -6.63
CA ARG A 41 -6.47 -7.24 -7.38
C ARG A 41 -5.44 -6.15 -7.07
N ILE A 42 -5.88 -4.89 -6.97
CA ILE A 42 -5.00 -3.77 -6.61
C ILE A 42 -4.44 -3.97 -5.20
N TYR A 43 -5.30 -4.25 -4.22
CA TYR A 43 -4.89 -4.51 -2.84
C TYR A 43 -3.91 -5.69 -2.69
N GLU A 44 -4.08 -6.73 -3.52
CA GLU A 44 -3.23 -7.92 -3.49
C GLU A 44 -1.86 -7.73 -4.16
N ASN A 45 -1.77 -6.90 -5.22
CA ASN A 45 -0.61 -6.86 -6.13
C ASN A 45 0.08 -5.50 -6.26
N VAL A 46 -0.50 -4.43 -5.72
CA VAL A 46 -0.01 -3.05 -5.87
C VAL A 46 0.42 -2.53 -4.51
N SER A 47 1.65 -2.02 -4.44
CA SER A 47 2.19 -1.39 -3.23
C SER A 47 1.64 0.01 -3.02
N LYS A 48 1.72 0.50 -1.79
CA LYS A 48 1.31 1.86 -1.39
C LYS A 48 2.01 2.93 -2.22
N GLN A 49 3.31 2.74 -2.50
CA GLN A 49 4.09 3.62 -3.36
C GLN A 49 3.56 3.67 -4.80
N ALA A 50 3.30 2.51 -5.40
CA ALA A 50 2.77 2.43 -6.77
C ALA A 50 1.36 3.02 -6.87
N TRP A 51 0.54 2.86 -5.83
CA TRP A 51 -0.78 3.47 -5.74
C TRP A 51 -0.72 4.99 -5.66
N GLN A 52 0.21 5.56 -4.89
CA GLN A 52 0.41 7.00 -4.82
C GLN A 52 0.78 7.59 -6.20
N MET A 53 1.69 6.95 -6.92
CA MET A 53 2.05 7.36 -8.29
C MET A 53 0.84 7.35 -9.23
N TRP A 54 -0.07 6.39 -9.06
CA TRP A 54 -1.31 6.33 -9.84
C TRP A 54 -2.29 7.45 -9.46
N LEU A 55 -2.42 7.77 -8.16
CA LEU A 55 -3.25 8.89 -7.70
C LEU A 55 -2.75 10.22 -8.28
N ASP A 56 -1.45 10.47 -8.25
CA ASP A 56 -0.84 11.69 -8.79
C ASP A 56 -1.12 11.82 -10.30
N HIS A 57 -1.15 10.70 -11.02
CA HIS A 57 -1.55 10.65 -12.42
C HIS A 57 -3.06 10.85 -12.61
N SER A 58 -3.89 10.34 -11.70
CA SER A 58 -5.35 10.35 -11.80
C SER A 58 -6.01 11.66 -11.39
N VAL A 59 -5.34 12.49 -10.59
CA VAL A 59 -5.83 13.81 -10.18
C VAL A 59 -5.71 14.85 -11.30
N MET A 60 -4.93 14.57 -12.35
CA MET A 60 -4.69 15.46 -13.50
C MET A 60 -5.57 15.13 -14.73
N LEU A 61 -6.74 14.51 -14.52
CA LEU A 61 -7.79 14.20 -15.51
C LEU A 61 -9.17 14.57 -14.96
#